data_AF-A0A7X7T5M4-F1
#
_entry.id   AF-A0A7X7T5M4-F1
#
_cell.length_a   1.000
_cell.length_b   1.000
_cell.length_c   1.000
_cell.angle_alpha   90.00
_cell.angle_beta   90.00
_cell.angle_gamma   90.00
#
_symmetry.space_group_name_H-M   'P 1'
#
loop_
_entity.id
_entity.type
_entity.pdbx_description
1 polymer ?
#
loop_
_entity_poly.entity_id
_entity_poly.type
_entity_poly.pdbx_seq_one_letter_code
_entity_poly.pdbx_strand_id
1 'polypeptide(L)'
;MRRLTRKQIKQDELIGLVDQGMNWLSQNSRQALLGLIGAIVVVMLVWGTRAILDSRGEAAGEALSKAIAIYAAPVGSAAPTDAKLKFATATERLAAAETAFSGVRSKYSWRAESRLARLYLARIAMDRNDKEQAIRELSELVRKSSADPVVRMAMLNLVRLRVEKGEGAQLAPDLEAMAAGKDPRLPRDVALWQLAQLREHDGNSEEASNLYRKLVSEFPDSPYRGDAAQRAGSAS
;
A
#
# COMPACT_ATOMS: atom_id res chain seq x y z
N MET A 1 44.27 -37.93 28.69
CA MET A 1 43.71 -37.03 27.65
C MET A 1 42.62 -36.18 28.28
N ARG A 2 42.90 -34.90 28.59
CA ARG A 2 41.91 -33.97 29.15
C ARG A 2 41.06 -33.40 28.02
N ARG A 3 39.75 -33.62 28.06
CA ARG A 3 38.79 -33.04 27.09
C ARG A 3 38.59 -31.56 27.42
N LEU A 4 39.02 -30.66 26.54
CA LEU A 4 38.75 -29.24 26.65
C LEU A 4 37.25 -28.99 26.42
N THR A 5 36.64 -28.25 27.32
CA THR A 5 35.20 -27.99 27.33
C THR A 5 34.89 -26.90 26.31
N ARG A 6 33.80 -27.00 25.53
CA ARG A 6 33.41 -26.04 24.45
C ARG A 6 33.53 -24.55 24.78
N LYS A 7 33.49 -24.17 26.06
CA LYS A 7 33.70 -22.78 26.52
C LYS A 7 35.15 -22.31 26.37
N GLN A 8 36.14 -23.18 26.56
CA GLN A 8 37.56 -22.83 26.50
C GLN A 8 38.02 -22.58 25.07
N ILE A 9 37.49 -23.34 24.09
CA ILE A 9 37.78 -23.13 22.66
C ILE A 9 37.28 -21.76 22.19
N LYS A 10 36.07 -21.36 22.63
CA LYS A 10 35.52 -20.03 22.30
C LYS A 10 36.28 -18.89 23.00
N GLN A 11 36.79 -19.13 24.20
CA GLN A 11 37.54 -18.12 24.94
C GLN A 11 38.92 -17.90 24.32
N ASP A 12 39.61 -18.96 23.89
CA ASP A 12 40.89 -18.86 23.16
C ASP A 12 40.72 -18.23 21.77
N GLU A 13 39.63 -18.51 21.04
CA GLU A 13 39.34 -17.83 19.76
C GLU A 13 39.14 -16.32 19.95
N LEU A 14 38.42 -15.92 21.01
CA LEU A 14 38.20 -14.51 21.32
C LEU A 14 39.50 -13.81 21.78
N ILE A 15 40.32 -14.49 22.59
CA ILE A 15 41.61 -13.95 23.04
C ILE A 15 42.58 -13.84 21.85
N GLY A 16 42.63 -14.83 20.96
CA GLY A 16 43.45 -14.78 19.75
C GLY A 16 43.03 -13.69 18.76
N LEU A 17 41.73 -13.41 18.64
CA LEU A 17 41.21 -12.28 17.86
C LEU A 17 41.59 -10.93 18.47
N VAL A 18 41.62 -10.83 19.80
CA VAL A 18 42.05 -9.61 20.52
C VAL A 18 43.55 -9.37 20.35
N ASP A 19 44.37 -10.41 20.48
CA ASP A 19 45.83 -10.30 20.32
C ASP A 19 46.24 -10.00 18.87
N GLN A 20 45.58 -10.61 17.88
CA GLN A 20 45.78 -10.28 16.46
C GLN A 20 45.32 -8.84 16.14
N GLY A 21 44.21 -8.41 16.74
CA GLY A 21 43.71 -7.04 16.62
C GLY A 21 44.67 -6.01 17.22
N MET A 22 45.21 -6.28 18.41
CA MET A 22 46.17 -5.40 19.10
C MET A 22 47.50 -5.27 18.35
N ASN A 23 48.05 -6.38 17.86
CA ASN A 23 49.31 -6.33 17.10
C ASN A 23 49.14 -5.61 15.75
N TRP A 24 48.03 -5.82 15.05
CA TRP A 24 47.72 -5.10 13.81
C TRP A 24 47.45 -3.60 14.03
N LEU A 25 46.76 -3.22 15.12
CA LEU A 25 46.55 -1.82 15.51
C LEU A 25 47.87 -1.09 15.80
N SER A 26 48.85 -1.77 16.41
CA SER A 26 50.14 -1.17 16.73
C SER A 26 50.99 -0.86 15.49
N GLN A 27 50.94 -1.74 14.48
CA GLN A 27 51.73 -1.61 13.25
C GLN A 27 51.05 -0.72 12.19
N ASN A 28 49.73 -0.62 12.20
CA ASN A 28 48.95 0.06 11.17
C ASN A 28 48.01 1.14 11.74
N SER A 29 48.41 1.75 12.86
CA SER A 29 47.62 2.69 13.68
C SER A 29 46.91 3.80 12.89
N ARG A 30 47.54 4.33 11.83
CA ARG A 30 46.94 5.34 10.95
C ARG A 30 45.77 4.79 10.11
N GLN A 31 45.90 3.59 9.54
CA GLN A 31 44.80 2.98 8.76
C GLN A 31 43.70 2.44 9.67
N ALA A 32 44.05 1.92 10.84
CA ALA A 32 43.09 1.52 11.87
C ALA A 32 42.25 2.71 12.37
N LEU A 33 42.89 3.86 12.59
CA LEU A 33 42.20 5.10 12.96
C LEU A 33 41.25 5.58 11.87
N LEU A 34 41.69 5.57 10.61
CA LEU A 34 40.85 5.93 9.46
C LEU A 34 39.66 4.97 9.29
N GLY A 35 39.87 3.67 9.47
CA GLY A 35 38.80 2.68 9.45
C GLY A 35 37.77 2.87 10.57
N LEU A 36 38.23 3.20 11.78
CA LEU A 36 37.37 3.52 12.92
C LEU A 36 36.54 4.78 12.68
N ILE A 37 37.15 5.85 12.16
CA ILE A 37 36.45 7.08 11.79
C ILE A 37 35.38 6.79 10.73
N GLY A 38 35.73 6.01 9.69
CA GLY A 38 34.78 5.58 8.67
C GLY A 38 33.59 4.81 9.24
N ALA A 39 33.83 3.85 10.14
CA ALA A 39 32.78 3.09 10.82
C ALA A 39 31.86 4.00 11.66
N ILE A 40 32.44 4.94 12.42
CA ILE A 40 31.68 5.91 13.23
C ILE A 40 30.82 6.82 12.34
N VAL A 41 31.34 7.29 11.21
CA VAL A 41 30.58 8.10 10.23
C VAL A 41 29.42 7.30 9.65
N VAL A 42 29.62 6.03 9.28
CA VAL A 42 28.54 5.17 8.79
C VAL A 42 27.46 4.96 9.86
N VAL A 43 27.86 4.70 11.11
CA VAL A 43 26.90 4.57 12.22
C VAL A 43 26.13 5.86 12.44
N MET A 44 26.78 7.03 12.44
CA MET A 44 26.10 8.33 12.57
C MET A 44 25.18 8.62 11.39
N LEU A 45 25.55 8.25 10.17
CA LEU A 45 24.68 8.39 8.99
C LEU A 45 23.46 7.47 9.11
N VAL A 46 23.63 6.22 9.53
CA VAL A 46 22.51 5.27 9.74
C VAL A 46 21.59 5.74 10.87
N TRP A 47 22.15 6.25 11.96
CA TRP A 47 21.36 6.73 13.11
C TRP A 47 20.66 8.06 12.81
N GLY A 48 21.36 9.01 12.19
CA GLY A 48 20.80 10.29 11.76
C GLY A 48 19.72 10.14 10.68
N THR A 49 19.91 9.23 9.71
CA THR A 49 18.87 8.90 8.73
C THR A 49 17.66 8.26 9.40
N ARG A 50 17.83 7.31 10.34
CA ARG A 50 16.71 6.76 11.12
C ARG A 50 15.95 7.84 11.90
N ALA A 51 16.62 8.69 12.66
CA ALA A 51 15.98 9.73 13.46
C ALA A 51 15.19 10.75 12.61
N ILE A 52 15.71 11.11 11.44
CA ILE A 52 15.01 11.97 10.48
C ILE A 52 13.82 11.23 9.84
N LEU A 53 13.95 9.93 9.56
CA LEU A 53 12.87 9.12 8.98
C LEU A 53 11.73 8.88 9.99
N ASP A 54 12.05 8.71 11.27
CA ASP A 54 11.07 8.49 12.35
C ASP A 54 10.27 9.76 12.65
N SER A 55 10.95 10.91 12.82
CA SER A 55 10.28 12.22 12.98
C SER A 55 9.43 12.62 11.76
N ARG A 56 9.86 12.23 10.55
CA ARG A 56 9.06 12.42 9.32
C ARG A 56 7.87 11.46 9.24
N GLY A 57 7.95 10.28 9.85
CA GLY A 57 6.83 9.35 9.96
C GLY A 57 5.71 9.92 10.82
N GLU A 58 6.06 10.42 12.00
CA GLU A 58 5.11 11.11 12.90
C GLU A 58 4.46 12.32 12.22
N ALA A 59 5.27 13.16 11.56
CA ALA A 59 4.76 14.33 10.83
C ALA A 59 3.86 13.96 9.63
N ALA A 60 4.13 12.85 8.95
CA ALA A 60 3.29 12.35 7.86
C ALA A 60 1.95 11.82 8.39
N GLY A 61 1.99 11.05 9.49
CA GLY A 61 0.80 10.55 10.17
C GLY A 61 -0.09 11.68 10.70
N GLU A 62 0.51 12.70 11.33
CA GLU A 62 -0.22 13.87 11.81
C GLU A 62 -0.86 14.66 10.66
N ALA A 63 -0.12 14.90 9.57
CA ALA A 63 -0.64 15.60 8.42
C ALA A 63 -1.81 14.84 7.75
N LEU A 64 -1.68 13.52 7.62
CA LEU A 64 -2.76 12.66 7.12
C LEU A 64 -3.97 12.67 8.06
N SER A 65 -3.75 12.58 9.37
CA SER A 65 -4.82 12.64 10.37
C SER A 65 -5.57 13.97 10.30
N LYS A 66 -4.87 15.10 10.14
CA LYS A 66 -5.49 16.42 9.94
C LYS A 66 -6.31 16.45 8.66
N ALA A 67 -5.80 15.90 7.55
CA ALA A 67 -6.53 15.83 6.29
C ALA A 67 -7.81 14.98 6.39
N ILE A 68 -7.75 13.83 7.07
CA ILE A 68 -8.93 12.98 7.34
C ILE A 68 -9.93 13.71 8.24
N ALA A 69 -9.48 14.41 9.27
CA ALA A 69 -10.35 15.20 10.15
C ALA A 69 -11.09 16.31 9.37
N ILE A 70 -10.41 16.97 8.43
CA ILE A 70 -11.03 17.93 7.51
C ILE A 70 -12.08 17.24 6.64
N TYR A 71 -11.74 16.10 6.01
CA TYR A 71 -12.65 15.36 5.14
C TYR A 71 -13.92 14.88 5.86
N ALA A 72 -13.78 14.44 7.12
CA ALA A 72 -14.87 13.94 7.95
C ALA A 72 -15.63 15.04 8.72
N ALA A 73 -15.19 16.31 8.63
CA ALA A 73 -15.78 17.39 9.40
C ALA A 73 -17.27 17.58 9.04
N PRO A 74 -18.11 17.91 10.04
CA PRO A 74 -19.52 18.15 9.80
C PRO A 74 -19.73 19.44 9.00
N VAL A 75 -20.86 19.50 8.30
CA VAL A 75 -21.22 20.60 7.41
C VAL A 75 -22.56 21.21 7.83
N GLY A 76 -22.65 22.54 7.76
CA GLY A 76 -23.90 23.28 8.01
C GLY A 76 -24.45 23.11 9.43
N SER A 77 -25.78 23.25 9.55
CA SER A 77 -26.51 23.21 10.83
C SER A 77 -26.55 21.84 11.50
N ALA A 78 -26.15 20.77 10.80
CA ALA A 78 -25.99 19.43 11.35
C ALA A 78 -24.70 19.27 12.17
N ALA A 79 -23.82 20.28 12.18
CA ALA A 79 -22.61 20.27 12.99
C ALA A 79 -22.91 20.47 14.48
N PRO A 80 -22.39 19.61 15.37
CA PRO A 80 -22.43 19.85 16.81
C PRO A 80 -21.88 21.23 17.17
N THR A 81 -22.50 21.90 18.13
CA THR A 81 -22.13 23.27 18.51
C THR A 81 -20.70 23.36 19.04
N ASP A 82 -20.21 22.28 19.65
CA ASP A 82 -18.87 22.10 20.21
C ASP A 82 -17.83 21.56 19.20
N ALA A 83 -18.21 21.35 17.93
CA ALA A 83 -17.30 20.88 16.91
C ALA A 83 -16.16 21.88 16.67
N LYS A 84 -14.92 21.47 17.01
CA LYS A 84 -13.71 22.28 16.85
C LYS A 84 -13.37 22.60 15.39
N LEU A 85 -13.83 21.77 14.45
CA LEU A 85 -13.65 21.94 13.02
C LEU A 85 -14.97 21.64 12.32
N LYS A 86 -15.46 22.60 11.53
CA LYS A 86 -16.70 22.49 10.75
C LYS A 86 -16.59 23.37 9.51
N PHE A 87 -17.39 23.05 8.50
CA PHE A 87 -17.44 23.81 7.25
C PHE A 87 -18.85 24.29 6.97
N ALA A 88 -18.99 25.39 6.24
CA ALA A 88 -20.31 25.90 5.89
C ALA A 88 -21.00 24.97 4.87
N THR A 89 -20.24 24.43 3.93
CA THR A 89 -20.76 23.55 2.87
C THR A 89 -19.88 22.30 2.66
N ALA A 90 -20.46 21.26 2.06
CA ALA A 90 -19.72 20.07 1.65
C ALA A 90 -18.64 20.41 0.61
N THR A 91 -18.92 21.32 -0.32
CA THR A 91 -17.96 21.76 -1.34
C THR A 91 -16.72 22.38 -0.72
N GLU A 92 -16.90 23.29 0.23
CA GLU A 92 -15.80 23.95 0.95
C GLU A 92 -14.95 22.92 1.72
N ARG A 93 -15.60 22.00 2.44
CA ARG A 93 -14.92 20.90 3.13
C ARG A 93 -14.08 20.06 2.19
N LEU A 94 -14.66 19.65 1.06
CA LEU A 94 -13.96 18.81 0.08
C LEU A 94 -12.78 19.55 -0.57
N ALA A 95 -12.89 20.85 -0.81
CA ALA A 95 -11.77 21.68 -1.30
C ALA A 95 -10.62 21.79 -0.27
N ALA A 96 -10.97 22.00 1.00
CA ALA A 96 -9.98 22.01 2.08
C ALA A 96 -9.31 20.63 2.26
N ALA A 97 -10.10 19.55 2.20
CA ALA A 97 -9.60 18.18 2.28
C ALA A 97 -8.64 17.87 1.12
N GLU A 98 -9.00 18.24 -0.10
CA GLU A 98 -8.17 18.03 -1.29
C GLU A 98 -6.82 18.74 -1.17
N THR A 99 -6.81 19.97 -0.67
CA THR A 99 -5.57 20.73 -0.44
C THR A 99 -4.70 20.03 0.61
N ALA A 100 -5.30 19.59 1.71
CA ALA A 100 -4.59 18.88 2.78
C ALA A 100 -4.00 17.54 2.29
N PHE A 101 -4.80 16.71 1.62
CA PHE A 101 -4.32 15.43 1.06
C PHE A 101 -3.28 15.63 -0.05
N SER A 102 -3.42 16.66 -0.89
CA SER A 102 -2.42 17.01 -1.90
C SER A 102 -1.08 17.37 -1.25
N GLY A 103 -1.10 18.10 -0.14
CA GLY A 103 0.09 18.40 0.66
C GLY A 103 0.74 17.14 1.25
N VAL A 104 -0.05 16.19 1.75
CA VAL A 104 0.46 14.90 2.24
C VAL A 104 1.11 14.11 1.10
N ARG A 105 0.42 14.02 -0.03
CA ARG A 105 0.89 13.28 -1.21
C ARG A 105 2.22 13.82 -1.75
N SER A 106 2.37 15.14 -1.84
CA SER A 106 3.56 15.79 -2.39
C SER A 106 4.75 15.76 -1.42
N LYS A 107 4.51 16.08 -0.15
CA LYS A 107 5.57 16.20 0.87
C LYS A 107 6.07 14.85 1.38
N TYR A 108 5.24 13.81 1.34
CA TYR A 108 5.53 12.49 1.89
C TYR A 108 5.38 11.37 0.84
N SER A 109 5.74 11.65 -0.42
CA SER A 109 5.51 10.75 -1.57
C SER A 109 6.05 9.32 -1.42
N TRP A 110 7.13 9.13 -0.65
CA TRP A 110 7.75 7.83 -0.40
C TRP A 110 7.13 7.03 0.77
N ARG A 111 6.09 7.57 1.41
CA ARG A 111 5.48 7.02 2.63
C ARG A 111 4.15 6.33 2.34
N ALA A 112 3.75 5.40 3.21
CA ALA A 112 2.49 4.68 3.08
C ALA A 112 1.29 5.64 3.17
N GLU A 113 1.44 6.69 3.97
CA GLU A 113 0.51 7.79 4.21
C GLU A 113 0.15 8.52 2.90
N SER A 114 1.09 8.64 1.96
CA SER A 114 0.83 9.23 0.63
C SER A 114 -0.08 8.36 -0.24
N ARG A 115 -0.02 7.02 -0.10
CA ARG A 115 -0.97 6.13 -0.79
C ARG A 115 -2.38 6.34 -0.27
N LEU A 116 -2.57 6.45 1.04
CA LEU A 116 -3.90 6.73 1.58
C LEU A 116 -4.40 8.12 1.16
N ALA A 117 -3.53 9.13 1.18
CA ALA A 117 -3.88 10.47 0.68
C ALA A 117 -4.32 10.46 -0.78
N ARG A 118 -3.62 9.72 -1.66
CA ARG A 118 -4.01 9.52 -3.07
C ARG A 118 -5.38 8.85 -3.20
N LEU A 119 -5.66 7.83 -2.39
CA LEU A 119 -6.98 7.17 -2.40
C LEU A 119 -8.11 8.14 -2.04
N TYR A 120 -7.90 9.02 -1.04
CA TYR A 120 -8.87 10.06 -0.70
C TYR A 120 -9.00 11.13 -1.79
N LEU A 121 -7.91 11.51 -2.46
CA LEU A 121 -7.97 12.43 -3.61
C LEU A 121 -8.80 11.84 -4.75
N ALA A 122 -8.60 10.55 -5.06
CA ALA A 122 -9.44 9.85 -6.04
C ALA A 122 -10.91 9.86 -5.63
N ARG A 123 -11.21 9.62 -4.34
CA ARG A 123 -12.59 9.68 -3.82
C ARG A 123 -13.20 11.08 -3.94
N ILE A 124 -12.46 12.13 -3.60
CA ILE A 124 -12.93 13.51 -3.76
C ILE A 124 -13.22 13.81 -5.25
N ALA A 125 -12.37 13.35 -6.16
CA ALA A 125 -12.62 13.47 -7.59
C ALA A 125 -13.90 12.73 -8.02
N MET A 126 -14.12 11.51 -7.53
CA MET A 126 -15.37 10.77 -7.76
C MET A 126 -16.60 11.50 -7.20
N ASP A 127 -16.51 12.04 -5.99
CA ASP A 127 -17.60 12.82 -5.35
C ASP A 127 -17.96 14.07 -6.16
N ARG A 128 -17.01 14.60 -6.93
CA ARG A 128 -17.19 15.73 -7.86
C ARG A 128 -17.54 15.30 -9.28
N ASN A 129 -17.75 14.01 -9.51
CA ASN A 129 -17.98 13.41 -10.83
C ASN A 129 -16.82 13.63 -11.83
N ASP A 130 -15.61 13.97 -11.35
CA ASP A 130 -14.39 14.01 -12.14
C ASP A 130 -13.77 12.61 -12.23
N LYS A 131 -14.40 11.77 -13.07
CA LYS A 131 -13.97 10.37 -13.27
C LYS A 131 -12.56 10.29 -13.85
N GLU A 132 -12.15 11.26 -14.66
CA GLU A 132 -10.81 11.25 -15.27
C GLU A 132 -9.72 11.46 -14.22
N GLN A 133 -9.89 12.45 -13.33
CA GLN A 133 -8.96 12.67 -12.24
C GLN A 133 -8.93 11.46 -11.30
N ALA A 134 -10.08 10.89 -10.97
CA ALA A 134 -10.14 9.69 -10.16
C ALA A 134 -9.35 8.52 -10.78
N ILE A 135 -9.55 8.24 -12.08
CA ILE A 135 -8.81 7.19 -12.79
C ILE A 135 -7.30 7.47 -12.77
N ARG A 136 -6.86 8.72 -12.97
CA ARG A 136 -5.43 9.08 -12.91
C ARG A 136 -4.82 8.77 -11.53
N GLU A 137 -5.45 9.24 -10.45
CA GLU A 137 -4.96 9.02 -9.08
C GLU A 137 -4.92 7.53 -8.71
N LEU A 138 -5.96 6.77 -9.08
CA LEU A 138 -6.04 5.33 -8.82
C LEU A 138 -5.01 4.55 -9.63
N SER A 139 -4.82 4.89 -10.91
CA SER A 139 -3.82 4.26 -11.78
C SER A 139 -2.41 4.43 -11.23
N GLU A 140 -2.07 5.64 -10.76
CA GLU A 140 -0.80 5.90 -10.10
C GLU A 140 -0.62 5.12 -8.79
N LEU A 141 -1.71 4.87 -8.07
CA LEU A 141 -1.68 4.10 -6.83
C LEU A 141 -1.44 2.61 -7.08
N VAL A 142 -2.04 2.05 -8.14
CA VAL A 142 -1.92 0.63 -8.50
C VAL A 142 -0.73 0.31 -9.42
N ARG A 143 -0.03 1.34 -9.92
CA ARG A 143 1.13 1.19 -10.82
C ARG A 143 2.17 0.21 -10.29
N LYS A 144 2.42 0.20 -8.99
CA LYS A 144 3.26 -0.80 -8.33
C LYS A 144 2.38 -1.89 -7.73
N SER A 145 2.40 -3.08 -8.32
CA SER A 145 1.64 -4.22 -7.81
C SER A 145 2.03 -4.55 -6.37
N SER A 146 1.03 -4.69 -5.50
CA SER A 146 1.21 -4.94 -4.08
C SER A 146 -0.08 -5.51 -3.49
N ALA A 147 0.04 -6.40 -2.51
CA ALA A 147 -1.09 -6.93 -1.73
C ALA A 147 -1.65 -5.95 -0.69
N ASP A 148 -1.12 -4.72 -0.64
CA ASP A 148 -1.53 -3.70 0.32
C ASP A 148 -3.04 -3.39 0.24
N PRO A 149 -3.74 -3.31 1.39
CA PRO A 149 -5.19 -3.02 1.40
C PRO A 149 -5.59 -1.73 0.67
N VAL A 150 -4.76 -0.68 0.72
CA VAL A 150 -5.02 0.58 0.02
C VAL A 150 -4.93 0.39 -1.49
N VAL A 151 -3.94 -0.39 -1.96
CA VAL A 151 -3.79 -0.74 -3.38
C VAL A 151 -4.97 -1.56 -3.86
N ARG A 152 -5.43 -2.50 -3.05
CA ARG A 152 -6.62 -3.31 -3.35
C ARG A 152 -7.89 -2.48 -3.49
N MET A 153 -8.14 -1.57 -2.55
CA MET A 153 -9.27 -0.65 -2.62
C MET A 153 -9.18 0.24 -3.85
N ALA A 154 -7.99 0.73 -4.18
CA ALA A 154 -7.81 1.53 -5.39
C ALA A 154 -8.07 0.72 -6.66
N MET A 155 -7.61 -0.53 -6.72
CA MET A 155 -7.82 -1.41 -7.87
C MET A 155 -9.31 -1.69 -8.09
N LEU A 156 -10.09 -1.95 -7.03
CA LEU A 156 -11.54 -2.16 -7.14
C LEU A 156 -12.27 -0.91 -7.67
N ASN A 157 -11.92 0.28 -7.19
CA ASN A 157 -12.50 1.52 -7.71
C ASN A 157 -12.09 1.78 -9.17
N LEU A 158 -10.83 1.48 -9.50
CA LEU A 158 -10.32 1.64 -10.86
C LEU A 158 -11.05 0.70 -11.83
N VAL A 159 -11.27 -0.55 -11.44
CA VAL A 159 -12.04 -1.53 -12.22
C VAL A 159 -13.41 -0.96 -12.55
N ARG A 160 -14.18 -0.54 -11.54
CA ARG A 160 -15.50 0.06 -11.74
C ARG A 160 -15.47 1.24 -12.71
N LEU A 161 -14.60 2.22 -12.45
CA LEU A 161 -14.54 3.44 -13.26
C LEU A 161 -14.12 3.17 -14.71
N ARG A 162 -13.17 2.25 -14.93
CA ARG A 162 -12.73 1.89 -16.28
C ARG A 162 -13.80 1.12 -17.05
N VAL A 163 -14.53 0.21 -16.38
CA VAL A 163 -15.67 -0.48 -17.01
C VAL A 163 -16.76 0.51 -17.40
N GLU A 164 -17.16 1.42 -16.50
CA GLU A 164 -18.12 2.49 -16.81
C GLU A 164 -17.67 3.40 -17.95
N LYS A 165 -16.36 3.59 -18.12
CA LYS A 165 -15.76 4.37 -19.21
C LYS A 165 -15.67 3.59 -20.54
N GLY A 166 -16.03 2.30 -20.55
CA GLY A 166 -15.90 1.43 -21.73
C GLY A 166 -14.49 0.89 -21.98
N GLU A 167 -13.59 0.99 -20.98
CA GLU A 167 -12.22 0.50 -21.05
C GLU A 167 -12.07 -0.94 -20.50
N GLY A 168 -13.18 -1.67 -20.32
CA GLY A 168 -13.19 -3.02 -19.75
C GLY A 168 -12.28 -4.01 -20.49
N ALA A 169 -12.29 -3.99 -21.83
CA ALA A 169 -11.44 -4.86 -22.65
C ALA A 169 -9.94 -4.68 -22.37
N GLN A 170 -9.50 -3.44 -22.10
CA GLN A 170 -8.09 -3.14 -21.78
C GLN A 170 -7.71 -3.57 -20.36
N LEU A 171 -8.70 -3.80 -19.50
CA LEU A 171 -8.52 -4.20 -18.10
C LEU A 171 -8.55 -5.73 -17.92
N ALA A 172 -9.18 -6.47 -18.85
CA ALA A 172 -9.30 -7.93 -18.77
C ALA A 172 -7.95 -8.65 -18.52
N PRO A 173 -6.83 -8.31 -19.20
CA PRO A 173 -5.55 -8.99 -18.96
C PRO A 173 -5.00 -8.80 -17.54
N ASP A 174 -5.23 -7.63 -16.93
CA ASP A 174 -4.85 -7.37 -15.53
C ASP A 174 -5.67 -8.25 -14.57
N LEU A 175 -6.97 -8.34 -14.79
CA LEU A 175 -7.90 -9.19 -14.01
C LEU A 175 -7.57 -10.68 -14.16
N GLU A 176 -7.22 -11.13 -15.36
CA GLU A 176 -6.77 -12.49 -15.62
C GLU A 176 -5.45 -12.81 -14.88
N ALA A 177 -4.49 -11.88 -14.89
CA ALA A 177 -3.23 -12.05 -14.15
C ALA A 177 -3.47 -12.15 -12.64
N MET A 178 -4.37 -11.34 -12.09
CA MET A 178 -4.76 -11.40 -10.67
C MET A 178 -5.50 -12.71 -10.34
N ALA A 179 -6.43 -13.14 -11.17
CA ALA A 179 -7.16 -14.42 -11.01
C ALA A 179 -6.21 -15.64 -11.07
N ALA A 180 -5.18 -15.56 -11.91
CA ALA A 180 -4.11 -16.55 -12.00
C ALA A 180 -3.11 -16.49 -10.84
N GLY A 181 -3.22 -15.52 -9.93
CA GLY A 181 -2.29 -15.33 -8.80
C GLY A 181 -0.93 -14.78 -9.21
N LYS A 182 -0.79 -14.27 -10.44
CA LYS A 182 0.45 -13.66 -10.96
C LYS A 182 0.59 -12.19 -10.56
N ASP A 183 -0.50 -11.58 -10.12
CA ASP A 183 -0.53 -10.20 -9.62
C ASP A 183 -1.26 -10.13 -8.27
N PRO A 184 -0.62 -9.59 -7.21
CA PRO A 184 -1.18 -9.58 -5.86
C PRO A 184 -2.14 -8.41 -5.57
N ARG A 185 -2.40 -7.50 -6.52
CA ARG A 185 -3.27 -6.31 -6.31
C ARG A 185 -4.67 -6.70 -5.83
N LEU A 186 -5.23 -7.80 -6.35
CA LEU A 186 -6.46 -8.41 -5.86
C LEU A 186 -6.20 -9.88 -5.47
N PRO A 187 -6.90 -10.41 -4.47
CA PRO A 187 -7.02 -11.85 -4.27
C PRO A 187 -7.60 -12.52 -5.50
N ARG A 188 -7.27 -13.79 -5.66
CA ARG A 188 -7.70 -14.59 -6.81
C ARG A 188 -9.22 -14.70 -6.90
N ASP A 189 -9.91 -14.91 -5.78
CA ASP A 189 -11.37 -15.01 -5.73
C ASP A 189 -12.04 -13.69 -6.09
N VAL A 190 -11.55 -12.58 -5.54
CA VAL A 190 -12.03 -11.22 -5.89
C VAL A 190 -11.78 -10.93 -7.37
N ALA A 191 -10.62 -11.30 -7.91
CA ALA A 191 -10.28 -11.09 -9.30
C ALA A 191 -11.15 -11.93 -10.25
N LEU A 192 -11.41 -13.20 -9.91
CA LEU A 192 -12.35 -14.05 -10.64
C LEU A 192 -13.76 -13.45 -10.68
N TRP A 193 -14.22 -12.92 -9.54
CA TRP A 193 -15.51 -12.25 -9.46
C TRP A 193 -15.57 -11.02 -10.37
N GLN A 194 -14.58 -10.13 -10.29
CA GLN A 194 -14.52 -8.93 -11.12
C GLN A 194 -14.39 -9.26 -12.62
N LEU A 195 -13.60 -10.28 -12.97
CA LEU A 195 -13.45 -10.75 -14.35
C LEU A 195 -14.77 -11.33 -14.88
N ALA A 196 -15.47 -12.12 -14.07
CA ALA A 196 -16.77 -12.68 -14.46
C ALA A 196 -17.82 -11.57 -14.69
N GLN A 197 -17.88 -10.57 -13.81
CA GLN A 197 -18.75 -9.40 -14.00
C GLN A 197 -18.42 -8.62 -15.26
N LEU A 198 -17.13 -8.46 -15.57
CA LEU A 198 -16.69 -7.83 -16.82
C LEU A 198 -17.17 -8.63 -18.04
N ARG A 199 -16.99 -9.96 -18.05
CA ARG A 199 -17.46 -10.81 -19.14
C ARG A 199 -18.98 -10.78 -19.30
N GLU A 200 -19.72 -10.73 -18.21
CA GLU A 200 -21.18 -10.58 -18.22
C GLU A 200 -21.60 -9.23 -18.81
N HIS A 201 -20.93 -8.15 -18.41
CA HIS A 201 -21.14 -6.81 -18.98
C HIS A 201 -20.84 -6.76 -20.49
N ASP A 202 -19.83 -7.50 -20.94
CA ASP A 202 -19.45 -7.59 -22.36
C ASP A 202 -20.37 -8.54 -23.18
N GLY A 203 -21.35 -9.19 -22.54
CA GLY A 203 -22.27 -10.15 -23.18
C GLY A 203 -21.74 -11.58 -23.30
N ASN A 204 -20.52 -11.85 -22.82
CA ASN A 204 -19.87 -13.16 -22.84
C ASN A 204 -20.36 -14.06 -21.70
N SER A 205 -21.65 -14.39 -21.70
CA SER A 205 -22.34 -15.10 -20.62
C SER A 205 -21.76 -16.50 -20.31
N GLU A 206 -21.28 -17.21 -21.33
CA GLU A 206 -20.65 -18.52 -21.17
C GLU A 206 -19.32 -18.41 -20.41
N GLU A 207 -18.47 -17.46 -20.79
CA GLU A 207 -17.19 -17.22 -20.14
C GLU A 207 -17.38 -16.74 -18.69
N ALA A 208 -18.32 -15.82 -18.48
CA ALA A 208 -18.71 -15.37 -17.14
C ALA A 208 -19.12 -16.55 -16.24
N SER A 209 -19.96 -17.45 -16.76
CA SER A 209 -20.41 -18.65 -16.03
C SER A 209 -19.28 -19.60 -15.69
N ASN A 210 -18.33 -19.80 -16.61
CA ASN A 210 -17.12 -20.59 -16.34
C ASN A 210 -16.29 -19.99 -15.20
N LEU A 211 -16.12 -18.66 -15.19
CA LEU A 211 -15.38 -17.95 -14.13
C LEU A 211 -16.09 -18.03 -12.78
N TYR A 212 -17.43 -17.86 -12.75
CA TYR A 212 -18.21 -18.03 -11.54
C TYR A 212 -18.13 -19.47 -11.00
N ARG A 213 -18.23 -20.49 -11.87
CA ARG A 213 -18.04 -21.90 -11.47
C ARG A 213 -16.66 -22.14 -10.86
N LYS A 214 -15.61 -21.57 -11.47
CA LYS A 214 -14.24 -21.65 -10.96
C LYS A 214 -14.09 -20.99 -9.59
N LEU A 215 -14.72 -19.84 -9.37
CA LEU A 215 -14.74 -19.18 -8.06
C LEU A 215 -15.37 -20.10 -7.00
N VAL A 216 -16.53 -20.67 -7.31
CA VAL A 216 -17.27 -21.55 -6.38
C VAL A 216 -16.48 -22.82 -6.04
N SER A 217 -15.77 -23.39 -7.01
CA SER A 217 -15.01 -24.64 -6.81
C SER A 217 -13.67 -24.42 -6.09
N GLU A 218 -12.92 -23.37 -6.45
CA GLU A 218 -11.57 -23.13 -5.92
C GLU A 218 -11.57 -22.33 -4.62
N PHE A 219 -12.64 -21.57 -4.32
CA PHE A 219 -12.68 -20.64 -3.17
C PHE A 219 -13.94 -20.84 -2.33
N PRO A 220 -14.01 -21.93 -1.54
CA PRO A 220 -15.17 -22.25 -0.71
C PRO A 220 -15.50 -21.16 0.33
N ASP A 221 -14.48 -20.45 0.80
CA ASP A 221 -14.60 -19.40 1.83
C ASP A 221 -14.78 -17.98 1.24
N SER A 222 -14.90 -17.85 -0.09
CA SER A 222 -15.06 -16.54 -0.72
C SER A 222 -16.39 -15.89 -0.33
N PRO A 223 -16.41 -14.59 0.02
CA PRO A 223 -17.66 -13.87 0.27
C PRO A 223 -18.56 -13.80 -0.96
N TYR A 224 -18.02 -14.02 -2.16
CA TYR A 224 -18.78 -13.98 -3.41
C TYR A 224 -19.36 -15.34 -3.82
N ARG A 225 -19.07 -16.42 -3.07
CA ARG A 225 -19.45 -17.78 -3.48
C ARG A 225 -20.95 -17.95 -3.71
N GLY A 226 -21.78 -17.41 -2.83
CA GLY A 226 -23.25 -17.51 -2.93
C GLY A 226 -23.76 -16.90 -4.24
N ASP A 227 -23.41 -15.64 -4.48
CA ASP A 227 -23.81 -14.92 -5.69
C ASP A 227 -23.22 -15.54 -6.96
N ALA A 228 -21.97 -16.01 -6.90
CA ALA A 228 -21.32 -16.69 -8.02
C ALA A 228 -22.03 -18.01 -8.36
N ALA A 229 -22.47 -18.80 -7.36
CA ALA A 229 -23.21 -20.04 -7.60
C ALA A 229 -24.55 -19.78 -8.29
N GLN A 230 -25.25 -18.71 -7.90
CA GLN A 230 -26.49 -18.31 -8.55
C GLN A 230 -26.25 -17.91 -10.01
N ARG A 231 -25.25 -17.05 -10.27
CA ARG A 231 -24.93 -16.54 -11.61
C ARG A 231 -24.36 -17.62 -12.54
N ALA A 232 -23.65 -18.59 -11.99
CA ALA A 232 -23.14 -19.73 -12.75
C ALA A 232 -24.24 -20.62 -13.36
N GLY A 233 -25.44 -20.62 -12.77
CA GLY A 233 -26.59 -21.41 -13.24
C GLY A 233 -27.57 -20.63 -14.14
N SER A 234 -27.53 -19.30 -14.14
CA SER A 234 -28.50 -18.45 -14.86
C SER A 234 -28.19 -18.23 -16.34
N ALA A 235 -27.03 -18.64 -16.84
CA ALA A 235 -26.65 -18.47 -18.26
C ALA A 235 -27.12 -19.61 -19.17
N SER A 236 -28.25 -20.25 -18.83
CA SER A 236 -28.87 -21.32 -19.64
C SER A 236 -29.96 -20.78 -20.54
#